data_AF-A0A7W2YWC5-F1
#
_entry.id   AF-A0A7W2YWC5-F1
#
_cell.length_a   1.000
_cell.length_b   1.000
_cell.length_c   1.000
_cell.angle_alpha   90.00
_cell.angle_beta   90.00
_cell.angle_gamma   90.00
#
_symmetry.space_group_name_H-M   'P 1'
#
loop_
_entity.id
_entity.type
_entity.pdbx_description
1 polymer ?
#
loop_
_entity_poly.entity_id
_entity_poly.type
_entity_poly.pdbx_seq_one_letter_code
_entity_poly.pdbx_strand_id
1 'polypeptide(L)'
;MSHDTATRTAAAPAADDEGTAPAHGLTLRRAGKWAKEQYPLSILIALLIFAGLTSDAFFSSYNVSNLLLQVSVIGIVTLAQFLIVLTGGIDISVGAVAGLAGVLSAGLFGGGNTLLAVAVAIVLGGAIGVFNGYLIAYRGLEAFIVTLGMLALGRGLVYAYTEGQPISPHAADFRTIATTAVGGVPVLGIVWIALAMAMAFLTRRTVFGRRVYALGSSKEAAHAAGVPVRATMITVYVIAGVLVGFAGFLLAARIGAATPTGGDNYEIDSIAAVVIGGASLVGGRGRVLGAFLGTLIFGVISNLLVLLNVSTFLQDAFRGALIIFAMVLTTVQFTRRRRQRTAHS
;
A
#
# COMPACT_ATOMS: atom_id res chain seq x y z
N MET A 1 76.94 -20.77 15.77
CA MET A 1 76.94 -20.35 14.35
C MET A 1 76.33 -21.48 13.54
N SER A 2 75.07 -21.33 13.18
CA SER A 2 74.20 -22.40 12.65
C SER A 2 74.13 -22.38 11.12
N HIS A 3 74.46 -23.53 10.54
CA HIS A 3 73.87 -24.23 9.40
C HIS A 3 73.34 -23.44 8.18
N ASP A 4 74.13 -23.57 7.10
CA ASP A 4 73.83 -24.30 5.85
C ASP A 4 72.55 -23.94 5.07
N THR A 5 72.77 -23.29 3.92
CA THR A 5 71.76 -22.95 2.91
C THR A 5 72.06 -23.74 1.65
N ALA A 6 71.23 -24.74 1.32
CA ALA A 6 71.26 -25.40 0.03
C ALA A 6 69.84 -25.67 -0.51
N THR A 7 69.62 -25.10 -1.69
CA THR A 7 68.49 -25.15 -2.61
C THR A 7 68.01 -26.56 -2.98
N ARG A 8 66.70 -26.73 -3.14
CA ARG A 8 66.11 -27.77 -4.02
C ARG A 8 64.84 -27.27 -4.70
N THR A 9 64.87 -27.33 -6.04
CA THR A 9 63.82 -26.98 -7.01
C THR A 9 62.76 -28.08 -7.10
N ALA A 10 61.48 -27.72 -7.26
CA ALA A 10 60.42 -28.57 -7.83
C ALA A 10 59.27 -27.63 -8.30
N ALA A 11 59.13 -27.38 -9.60
CA ALA A 11 58.28 -28.09 -10.57
C ALA A 11 56.76 -27.84 -10.38
N ALA A 12 56.15 -27.09 -11.31
CA ALA A 12 54.70 -27.11 -11.61
C ALA A 12 54.39 -28.38 -12.44
N PRO A 13 53.19 -29.02 -12.39
CA PRO A 13 51.91 -28.48 -12.93
C PRO A 13 50.67 -28.92 -12.07
N ALA A 14 49.44 -28.44 -12.25
CA ALA A 14 48.53 -28.73 -13.36
C ALA A 14 47.30 -27.80 -13.34
N ALA A 15 46.92 -27.35 -14.53
CA ALA A 15 45.56 -26.94 -14.84
C ALA A 15 44.74 -28.20 -15.08
N ASP A 16 43.52 -28.23 -14.52
CA ASP A 16 42.29 -28.82 -15.07
C ASP A 16 41.27 -28.90 -13.91
N ASP A 17 40.19 -28.11 -13.98
CA ASP A 17 38.86 -28.73 -13.95
C ASP A 17 37.77 -27.78 -14.46
N GLU A 18 37.02 -28.31 -15.41
CA GLU A 18 35.84 -27.70 -16.03
C GLU A 18 34.70 -27.60 -15.01
N GLY A 19 34.46 -26.40 -14.49
CA GLY A 19 33.38 -26.12 -13.53
C GLY A 19 32.16 -25.46 -14.16
N THR A 20 31.44 -26.20 -15.00
CA THR A 20 30.01 -26.07 -15.36
C THR A 20 29.23 -24.82 -14.87
N ALA A 21 28.69 -24.05 -15.82
CA ALA A 21 27.71 -22.99 -15.59
C ALA A 21 26.52 -23.47 -14.72
N PRO A 22 26.00 -22.66 -13.78
CA PRO A 22 24.87 -23.09 -12.96
C PRO A 22 23.60 -23.18 -13.79
N ALA A 23 23.24 -24.42 -14.15
CA ALA A 23 21.99 -24.75 -14.81
C ALA A 23 20.77 -24.20 -14.04
N HIS A 24 19.84 -23.62 -14.78
CA HIS A 24 18.54 -23.12 -14.32
C HIS A 24 17.61 -24.26 -13.87
N GLY A 25 17.93 -24.90 -12.74
CA GLY A 25 17.02 -25.80 -12.04
C GLY A 25 16.18 -25.04 -11.00
N LEU A 26 14.86 -24.96 -11.20
CA LEU A 26 13.90 -24.56 -10.16
C LEU A 26 13.90 -25.62 -9.05
N THR A 27 14.87 -25.51 -8.14
CA THR A 27 15.00 -26.40 -6.98
C THR A 27 13.79 -26.25 -6.05
N LEU A 28 13.21 -27.37 -5.61
CA LEU A 28 12.08 -27.44 -4.67
C LEU A 28 12.30 -26.62 -3.38
N ARG A 29 13.56 -26.37 -2.99
CA ARG A 29 13.94 -25.47 -1.88
C ARG A 29 13.68 -23.98 -2.18
N ARG A 30 13.81 -23.53 -3.43
CA ARG A 30 13.42 -22.17 -3.87
C ARG A 30 11.91 -22.03 -3.92
N ALA A 31 11.19 -23.04 -4.42
CA ALA A 31 9.73 -23.07 -4.41
C ALA A 31 9.17 -23.05 -2.98
N GLY A 32 9.75 -23.81 -2.04
CA GLY A 32 9.34 -23.81 -0.63
C GLY A 32 9.64 -22.49 0.12
N LYS A 33 10.73 -21.80 -0.21
CA LYS A 33 11.00 -20.44 0.31
C LYS A 33 10.05 -19.41 -0.30
N TRP A 34 9.77 -19.50 -1.59
CA TRP A 34 8.83 -18.61 -2.30
C TRP A 34 7.39 -18.78 -1.79
N ALA A 35 6.93 -20.01 -1.55
CA ALA A 35 5.62 -20.30 -0.96
C ALA A 35 5.51 -19.76 0.49
N LYS A 36 6.55 -19.90 1.31
CA LYS A 36 6.60 -19.31 2.66
C LYS A 36 6.64 -17.78 2.66
N GLU A 37 7.16 -17.17 1.60
CA GLU A 37 7.17 -15.71 1.40
C GLU A 37 5.84 -15.16 0.84
N GLN A 38 4.95 -16.02 0.34
CA GLN A 38 3.64 -15.65 -0.23
C GLN A 38 2.46 -16.13 0.61
N TYR A 39 2.58 -16.13 1.94
CA TYR A 39 1.46 -16.47 2.82
C TYR A 39 0.16 -15.65 2.52
N PRO A 40 0.20 -14.37 2.08
CA PRO A 40 -1.03 -13.65 1.72
C PRO A 40 -1.75 -14.29 0.53
N LEU A 41 -1.03 -14.91 -0.41
CA LEU A 41 -1.66 -15.60 -1.53
C LEU A 41 -2.41 -16.85 -1.05
N SER A 42 -1.81 -17.63 -0.14
CA SER A 42 -2.48 -18.80 0.45
C SER A 42 -3.73 -18.40 1.24
N ILE A 43 -3.66 -17.31 2.01
CA ILE A 43 -4.84 -16.76 2.72
C ILE A 43 -5.91 -16.34 1.72
N LEU A 44 -5.55 -15.62 0.66
CA LEU A 44 -6.50 -15.17 -0.36
C LEU A 44 -7.19 -16.35 -1.04
N ILE A 45 -6.44 -17.39 -1.44
CA ILE A 45 -7.02 -18.58 -2.08
C ILE A 45 -7.99 -19.28 -1.12
N ALA A 46 -7.60 -19.50 0.14
CA ALA A 46 -8.47 -20.12 1.14
C ALA A 46 -9.75 -19.31 1.36
N LEU A 47 -9.63 -17.98 1.39
CA LEU A 47 -10.74 -17.07 1.56
C LEU A 47 -11.68 -17.05 0.34
N LEU A 48 -11.14 -17.11 -0.88
CA LEU A 48 -11.96 -17.20 -2.10
C LEU A 48 -12.74 -18.51 -2.17
N ILE A 49 -12.12 -19.62 -1.76
CA ILE A 49 -12.83 -20.91 -1.64
C ILE A 49 -13.94 -20.79 -0.60
N PHE A 50 -13.63 -20.28 0.59
CA PHE A 50 -14.62 -20.10 1.66
C PHE A 50 -15.78 -19.20 1.22
N ALA A 51 -15.50 -18.07 0.57
CA ALA A 51 -16.51 -17.15 0.07
C ALA A 51 -17.42 -17.79 -0.99
N GLY A 52 -16.84 -18.56 -1.91
CA GLY A 52 -17.60 -19.32 -2.91
C GLY A 52 -18.50 -20.40 -2.32
N LEU A 53 -18.06 -21.06 -1.23
CA LEU A 53 -18.87 -22.05 -0.52
C LEU A 53 -19.96 -21.43 0.36
N THR A 54 -19.80 -20.17 0.74
CA THR A 54 -20.69 -19.48 1.67
C THR A 54 -21.80 -18.71 0.93
N SER A 55 -21.55 -18.24 -0.29
CA SER A 55 -22.51 -17.47 -1.07
C SER A 55 -22.44 -17.80 -2.55
N ASP A 56 -23.55 -18.30 -3.10
CA ASP A 56 -23.70 -18.58 -4.54
C ASP A 56 -23.54 -17.32 -5.40
N ALA A 57 -23.88 -16.16 -4.84
CA ALA A 57 -23.77 -14.86 -5.52
C ALA A 57 -22.33 -14.33 -5.57
N PHE A 58 -21.39 -14.89 -4.81
CA PHE A 58 -20.05 -14.34 -4.64
C PHE A 58 -19.29 -14.25 -5.97
N PHE A 59 -19.32 -15.30 -6.78
CA PHE A 59 -18.67 -15.33 -8.09
C PHE A 59 -19.53 -14.81 -9.25
N SER A 60 -20.70 -14.22 -8.96
CA SER A 60 -21.49 -13.56 -10.00
C SER A 60 -20.69 -12.43 -10.65
N SER A 61 -20.85 -12.23 -11.97
CA SER A 61 -20.15 -11.17 -12.71
C SER A 61 -20.42 -9.79 -12.12
N TYR A 62 -21.62 -9.57 -11.59
CA TYR A 62 -22.00 -8.34 -10.89
C TYR A 62 -21.21 -8.16 -9.60
N ASN A 63 -21.16 -9.18 -8.73
CA ASN A 63 -20.43 -9.07 -7.47
C ASN A 63 -18.92 -8.93 -7.69
N VAL A 64 -18.33 -9.71 -8.61
CA VAL A 64 -16.90 -9.61 -8.93
C VAL A 64 -16.53 -8.23 -9.47
N SER A 65 -17.36 -7.66 -10.36
CA SER A 65 -17.14 -6.30 -10.88
C SER A 65 -17.24 -5.25 -9.77
N ASN A 66 -18.24 -5.36 -8.90
CA ASN A 66 -18.41 -4.44 -7.77
C ASN A 66 -17.28 -4.56 -6.74
N LEU A 67 -16.86 -5.78 -6.43
CA LEU A 67 -15.71 -6.06 -5.59
C LEU A 67 -14.46 -5.40 -6.17
N LEU A 68 -14.17 -5.61 -7.46
CA LEU A 68 -13.04 -4.98 -8.15
C LEU A 68 -13.09 -3.45 -8.08
N LEU A 69 -14.25 -2.84 -8.36
CA LEU A 69 -14.43 -1.38 -8.25
C LEU A 69 -14.13 -0.89 -6.82
N GLN A 70 -14.64 -1.60 -5.81
CA GLN A 70 -14.45 -1.24 -4.40
C GLN A 70 -12.98 -1.39 -3.99
N VAL A 71 -12.34 -2.52 -4.28
CA VAL A 71 -10.96 -2.79 -3.89
C VAL A 71 -9.95 -1.92 -4.62
N SER A 72 -10.28 -1.43 -5.81
CA SER A 72 -9.39 -0.56 -6.58
C SER A 72 -9.16 0.78 -5.89
N VAL A 73 -10.23 1.40 -5.38
CA VAL A 73 -10.15 2.72 -4.72
C VAL A 73 -9.34 2.60 -3.42
N ILE A 74 -9.75 1.72 -2.50
CA ILE A 74 -9.01 1.50 -1.26
C ILE A 74 -7.60 0.96 -1.54
N GLY A 75 -7.43 0.18 -2.60
CA GLY A 75 -6.12 -0.34 -3.01
C GLY A 75 -5.13 0.73 -3.43
N ILE A 76 -5.57 1.80 -4.07
CA ILE A 76 -4.70 2.95 -4.38
C ILE A 76 -4.27 3.65 -3.08
N VAL A 77 -5.21 3.84 -2.14
CA VAL A 77 -4.90 4.37 -0.80
C VAL A 77 -3.94 3.46 -0.04
N THR A 78 -4.11 2.14 -0.13
CA THR A 78 -3.20 1.14 0.46
C THR A 78 -1.80 1.23 -0.14
N LEU A 79 -1.65 1.52 -1.44
CA LEU A 79 -0.32 1.75 -2.04
C LEU A 79 0.35 3.01 -1.48
N ALA A 80 -0.42 4.06 -1.22
CA ALA A 80 0.07 5.27 -0.57
C ALA A 80 0.51 4.98 0.87
N GLN A 81 -0.36 4.35 1.66
CA GLN A 81 -0.06 3.95 3.03
C GLN A 81 1.14 3.00 3.11
N PHE A 82 1.27 2.07 2.16
CA PHE A 82 2.39 1.15 2.07
C PHE A 82 3.72 1.89 1.96
N LEU A 83 3.80 2.92 1.11
CA LEU A 83 5.02 3.71 0.93
C LEU A 83 5.41 4.46 2.22
N ILE A 84 4.42 4.99 2.94
CA ILE A 84 4.63 5.68 4.23
C ILE A 84 5.09 4.68 5.30
N VAL A 85 4.43 3.53 5.41
CA VAL A 85 4.78 2.44 6.33
C VAL A 85 6.18 1.93 6.10
N LEU A 86 6.66 1.87 4.85
CA LEU A 86 8.05 1.49 4.57
C LEU A 86 9.08 2.41 5.24
N THR A 87 8.75 3.68 5.53
CA THR A 87 9.63 4.61 6.25
C THR A 87 9.48 4.57 7.77
N GLY A 88 8.60 3.71 8.30
CA GLY A 88 8.25 3.64 9.73
C GLY A 88 7.23 4.70 10.16
N GLY A 89 6.59 5.39 9.22
CA GLY A 89 5.48 6.31 9.48
C GLY A 89 4.12 5.62 9.36
N ILE A 90 3.09 6.27 9.90
CA ILE A 90 1.69 5.92 9.67
C ILE A 90 0.97 7.22 9.35
N ASP A 91 0.21 7.24 8.26
CA ASP A 91 -0.64 8.38 7.92
C ASP A 91 -2.10 8.06 8.27
N ILE A 92 -2.63 8.82 9.23
CA ILE A 92 -4.02 8.73 9.68
C ILE A 92 -4.94 9.60 8.82
N SER A 93 -4.39 10.58 8.08
CA SER A 93 -5.19 11.55 7.33
C SER A 93 -5.72 11.03 6.00
N VAL A 94 -5.26 9.87 5.52
CA VAL A 94 -5.51 9.39 4.15
C VAL A 94 -7.00 9.33 3.79
N GLY A 95 -7.89 8.96 4.72
CA GLY A 95 -9.33 8.97 4.48
C GLY A 95 -9.91 10.38 4.32
N ALA A 96 -9.57 11.28 5.25
CA ALA A 96 -10.01 12.68 5.19
C ALA A 96 -9.47 13.42 3.94
N VAL A 97 -8.22 13.14 3.54
CA VAL A 97 -7.61 13.72 2.34
C VAL A 97 -8.28 13.20 1.07
N ALA A 98 -8.59 11.90 1.00
CA ALA A 98 -9.38 11.35 -0.11
C ALA A 98 -10.78 11.98 -0.18
N GLY A 99 -11.46 12.12 0.95
CA GLY A 99 -12.76 12.79 1.05
C GLY A 99 -12.70 14.24 0.56
N LEU A 100 -11.74 15.01 1.03
CA LEU A 100 -11.55 16.41 0.64
C LEU A 100 -11.22 16.55 -0.86
N ALA A 101 -10.36 15.70 -1.40
CA ALA A 101 -10.04 15.69 -2.82
C ALA A 101 -11.25 15.31 -3.68
N GLY A 102 -12.05 14.32 -3.27
CA GLY A 102 -13.29 13.94 -3.95
C GLY A 102 -14.33 15.05 -3.95
N VAL A 103 -14.55 15.69 -2.80
CA VAL A 103 -15.52 16.78 -2.63
C VAL A 103 -15.12 18.03 -3.42
N LEU A 104 -13.87 18.47 -3.35
CA LEU A 104 -13.42 19.65 -4.08
C LEU A 104 -13.35 19.40 -5.59
N SER A 105 -12.96 18.20 -6.02
CA SER A 105 -12.98 17.86 -7.46
C SER A 105 -14.41 17.83 -8.03
N ALA A 106 -15.36 17.23 -7.31
CA ALA A 106 -16.77 17.22 -7.70
C ALA A 106 -17.41 18.61 -7.65
N GLY A 107 -17.16 19.39 -6.60
CA GLY A 107 -17.78 20.71 -6.41
C GLY A 107 -17.25 21.78 -7.35
N LEU A 108 -15.94 21.84 -7.59
CA LEU A 108 -15.36 22.90 -8.42
C LEU A 108 -15.48 22.60 -9.92
N PHE A 109 -15.32 21.34 -10.32
CA PHE A 109 -15.17 20.97 -11.74
C PHE A 109 -16.06 19.81 -12.18
N GLY A 110 -16.85 19.23 -11.28
CA GLY A 110 -17.72 18.10 -11.59
C GLY A 110 -18.87 18.38 -12.55
N GLY A 111 -19.17 19.65 -12.85
CA GLY A 111 -20.14 20.04 -13.87
C GLY A 111 -19.54 20.58 -15.17
N GLY A 112 -18.23 20.86 -15.20
CA GLY A 112 -17.61 21.58 -16.32
C GLY A 112 -16.51 20.78 -17.02
N ASN A 113 -15.52 20.28 -16.29
CA ASN A 113 -14.34 19.67 -16.88
C ASN A 113 -13.74 18.58 -15.98
N THR A 114 -13.98 17.32 -16.36
CA THR A 114 -13.49 16.15 -15.62
C THR A 114 -11.97 16.12 -15.49
N LEU A 115 -11.22 16.61 -16.48
CA LEU A 115 -9.76 16.63 -16.42
C LEU A 115 -9.25 17.62 -15.36
N LEU A 116 -9.90 18.78 -15.24
CA LEU A 116 -9.61 19.74 -14.16
C LEU A 116 -10.01 19.18 -12.80
N ALA A 117 -11.11 18.42 -12.71
CA ALA A 117 -11.49 17.73 -11.48
C ALA A 117 -10.40 16.75 -11.02
N VAL A 118 -9.85 15.94 -11.94
CA VAL A 118 -8.71 15.04 -11.67
C VAL A 118 -7.48 15.84 -11.22
N ALA A 119 -7.16 16.93 -11.93
CA ALA A 119 -6.00 17.76 -11.63
C ALA A 119 -6.08 18.38 -10.23
N VAL A 120 -7.23 18.92 -9.83
CA VAL A 120 -7.45 19.46 -8.48
C VAL A 120 -7.25 18.39 -7.42
N ALA A 121 -7.79 17.19 -7.63
CA ALA A 121 -7.66 16.10 -6.67
C ALA A 121 -6.19 15.71 -6.45
N ILE A 122 -5.42 15.59 -7.54
CA ILE A 122 -3.99 15.27 -7.51
C ILE A 122 -3.17 16.40 -6.85
N VAL A 123 -3.42 17.65 -7.25
CA VAL A 123 -2.69 18.81 -6.72
C VAL A 123 -2.95 19.01 -5.24
N LEU A 124 -4.21 18.88 -4.81
CA LEU A 124 -4.57 18.99 -3.40
C LEU A 124 -3.92 17.89 -2.57
N GLY A 125 -4.04 16.64 -3.01
CA GLY A 125 -3.41 15.51 -2.34
C GLY A 125 -1.89 15.68 -2.26
N GLY A 126 -1.25 16.08 -3.35
CA GLY A 126 0.19 16.40 -3.39
C GLY A 126 0.57 17.53 -2.45
N ALA A 127 -0.20 18.62 -2.39
CA ALA A 127 0.05 19.77 -1.52
C ALA A 127 -0.05 19.39 -0.03
N ILE A 128 -1.06 18.59 0.34
CA ILE A 128 -1.17 18.05 1.70
C ILE A 128 0.00 17.11 1.99
N GLY A 129 0.42 16.30 1.01
CA GLY A 129 1.62 15.47 1.10
C GLY A 129 2.90 16.28 1.32
N VAL A 130 3.06 17.43 0.64
CA VAL A 130 4.17 18.37 0.89
C VAL A 130 4.10 18.90 2.32
N PHE A 131 2.93 19.34 2.77
CA PHE A 131 2.73 19.90 4.10
C PHE A 131 3.07 18.89 5.21
N ASN A 132 2.47 17.70 5.17
CA ASN A 132 2.73 16.63 6.12
C ASN A 132 4.20 16.21 6.07
N GLY A 133 4.72 15.96 4.85
CA GLY A 133 6.11 15.57 4.64
C GLY A 133 7.10 16.60 5.18
N TYR A 134 6.84 17.89 4.99
CA TYR A 134 7.70 18.97 5.49
C TYR A 134 7.76 18.99 7.02
N LEU A 135 6.61 18.92 7.69
CA LEU A 135 6.54 18.90 9.16
C LEU A 135 7.27 17.69 9.74
N ILE A 136 7.10 16.53 9.14
CA ILE A 136 7.73 15.29 9.62
C ILE A 136 9.23 15.29 9.34
N ALA A 137 9.64 15.68 8.12
CA ALA A 137 11.03 15.59 7.69
C ALA A 137 11.93 16.72 8.23
N TYR A 138 11.41 17.96 8.32
CA TYR A 138 12.21 19.14 8.69
C TYR A 138 11.96 19.63 10.10
N ARG A 139 10.71 19.52 10.60
CA ARG A 139 10.39 19.92 11.98
C ARG A 139 10.54 18.76 12.97
N GLY A 140 10.79 17.55 12.49
CA GLY A 140 11.01 16.37 13.33
C GLY A 140 9.77 15.97 14.13
N LEU A 141 8.57 16.38 13.67
CA LEU A 141 7.33 15.99 14.31
C LEU A 141 7.01 14.52 13.99
N GLU A 142 6.40 13.82 14.94
CA GLU A 142 5.96 12.45 14.74
C GLU A 142 4.83 12.38 13.69
N ALA A 143 4.95 11.43 12.76
CA ALA A 143 4.03 11.26 11.64
C ALA A 143 2.58 11.08 12.11
N PHE A 144 2.38 10.33 13.19
CA PHE A 144 1.08 10.09 13.78
C PHE A 144 0.40 11.40 14.21
N ILE A 145 1.12 12.31 14.88
CA ILE A 145 0.55 13.57 15.40
C ILE A 145 0.17 14.50 14.24
N VAL A 146 1.08 14.66 13.27
CA VAL A 146 0.85 15.53 12.11
C VAL A 146 -0.36 15.05 11.32
N THR A 147 -0.44 13.75 11.06
CA THR A 147 -1.51 13.18 10.23
C THR A 147 -2.82 13.04 10.98
N LEU A 148 -2.82 12.86 12.30
CA LEU A 148 -4.03 12.96 13.11
C LEU A 148 -4.61 14.39 13.09
N GLY A 149 -3.74 15.41 13.18
CA GLY A 149 -4.16 16.81 13.02
C GLY A 149 -4.72 17.08 11.62
N MET A 150 -4.06 16.57 10.59
CA MET A 150 -4.52 16.70 9.20
C MET A 150 -5.83 15.93 8.95
N LEU A 151 -6.06 14.79 9.62
CA LEU A 151 -7.36 14.11 9.59
C LEU A 151 -8.47 15.06 10.06
N ALA A 152 -8.32 15.66 11.23
CA ALA A 152 -9.32 16.57 11.80
C ALA A 152 -9.53 17.82 10.92
N LEU A 153 -8.44 18.44 10.46
CA LEU A 153 -8.50 19.59 9.57
C LEU A 153 -9.16 19.25 8.23
N GLY A 154 -8.72 18.18 7.58
CA GLY A 154 -9.26 17.74 6.29
C GLY A 154 -10.74 17.40 6.39
N ARG A 155 -11.13 16.67 7.45
CA ARG A 155 -12.53 16.35 7.72
C ARG A 155 -13.38 17.58 7.99
N GLY A 156 -12.87 18.53 8.79
CA GLY A 156 -13.54 19.80 9.05
C GLY A 156 -13.77 20.60 7.78
N LEU A 157 -12.76 20.66 6.89
CA LEU A 157 -12.88 21.32 5.59
C LEU A 157 -13.88 20.64 4.65
N VAL A 158 -13.97 19.30 4.68
CA VAL A 158 -15.03 18.57 3.97
C VAL A 158 -16.40 19.02 4.43
N TYR A 159 -16.68 19.00 5.73
CA TYR A 159 -17.98 19.41 6.26
C TYR A 159 -18.26 20.90 6.04
N ALA A 160 -17.26 21.76 6.13
CA ALA A 160 -17.40 23.19 5.87
C ALA A 160 -17.77 23.48 4.41
N TYR A 161 -17.19 22.76 3.46
CA TYR A 161 -17.49 22.96 2.04
C TYR A 161 -18.80 22.30 1.59
N THR A 162 -19.14 21.15 2.18
CA THR A 162 -20.34 20.38 1.82
C THR A 162 -21.58 20.79 2.59
N GLU A 163 -21.43 21.53 3.69
CA GLU A 163 -22.50 21.79 4.68
C GLU A 163 -23.19 20.49 5.16
N GLY A 164 -22.44 19.38 5.15
CA GLY A 164 -22.95 18.06 5.51
C GLY A 164 -23.83 17.39 4.44
N GLN A 165 -23.93 17.95 3.23
CA GLN A 165 -24.72 17.40 2.13
C GLN A 165 -23.84 16.82 1.00
N PRO A 166 -24.28 15.76 0.31
CA PRO A 166 -23.57 15.26 -0.86
C PRO A 166 -23.51 16.30 -2.00
N ILE A 167 -22.37 16.34 -2.69
CA ILE A 167 -22.19 17.15 -3.90
C ILE A 167 -22.32 16.24 -5.12
N SER A 168 -23.27 16.55 -5.98
CA SER A 168 -23.52 15.79 -7.21
C SER A 168 -22.83 16.47 -8.41
N PRO A 169 -21.82 15.82 -9.03
CA PRO A 169 -21.24 16.27 -10.29
C PRO A 169 -22.28 16.16 -11.41
N HIS A 170 -22.32 17.14 -12.32
CA HIS A 170 -23.30 17.24 -13.40
C HIS A 170 -22.75 16.78 -14.76
N ALA A 171 -21.43 16.66 -14.91
CA ALA A 171 -20.79 16.25 -16.15
C ALA A 171 -20.93 14.74 -16.38
N ALA A 172 -21.43 14.35 -17.55
CA ALA A 172 -21.62 12.95 -17.92
C ALA A 172 -20.32 12.14 -17.82
N ASP A 173 -19.20 12.72 -18.23
CA ASP A 173 -17.89 12.06 -18.25
C ASP A 173 -17.29 11.86 -16.85
N PHE A 174 -17.78 12.59 -15.84
CA PHE A 174 -17.28 12.49 -14.47
C PHE A 174 -17.50 11.09 -13.90
N ARG A 175 -18.67 10.50 -14.15
CA ARG A 175 -18.98 9.14 -13.71
C ARG A 175 -18.37 8.10 -14.65
N THR A 176 -18.41 8.37 -15.95
CA THR A 176 -17.96 7.43 -17.00
C THR A 176 -16.50 7.01 -16.81
N ILE A 177 -15.61 7.91 -16.40
CA ILE A 177 -14.20 7.58 -16.15
C ILE A 177 -14.04 6.46 -15.10
N ALA A 178 -14.97 6.36 -14.15
CA ALA A 178 -14.91 5.39 -13.07
C ALA A 178 -15.76 4.13 -13.27
N THR A 179 -16.78 4.19 -14.13
CA THR A 179 -17.69 3.07 -14.39
C THR A 179 -17.44 2.35 -15.71
N THR A 180 -16.54 2.84 -16.56
CA THR A 180 -16.18 2.17 -17.82
C THR A 180 -15.55 0.81 -17.56
N ALA A 181 -15.89 -0.18 -18.38
CA ALA A 181 -15.27 -1.50 -18.39
C ALA A 181 -14.70 -1.81 -19.78
N VAL A 182 -13.53 -2.46 -19.81
CA VAL A 182 -12.87 -2.91 -21.04
C VAL A 182 -12.76 -4.43 -20.96
N GLY A 183 -13.38 -5.13 -21.93
CA GLY A 183 -13.37 -6.61 -21.94
C GLY A 183 -14.01 -7.23 -20.69
N GLY A 184 -14.99 -6.56 -20.07
CA GLY A 184 -15.63 -7.02 -18.82
C GLY A 184 -14.88 -6.69 -17.54
N VAL A 185 -13.70 -6.06 -17.62
CA VAL A 185 -12.92 -5.63 -16.45
C VAL A 185 -13.11 -4.13 -16.22
N PRO A 186 -13.50 -3.69 -15.01
CA PRO A 186 -13.61 -2.27 -14.70
C PRO A 186 -12.28 -1.54 -14.88
N VAL A 187 -12.29 -0.38 -15.54
CA VAL A 187 -11.10 0.45 -15.79
C VAL A 187 -10.39 0.82 -14.49
N LEU A 188 -11.13 1.06 -13.40
CA LEU A 188 -10.57 1.26 -12.06
C LEU A 188 -9.63 0.14 -11.61
N GLY A 189 -9.99 -1.11 -11.89
CA GLY A 189 -9.14 -2.27 -11.62
C GLY A 189 -7.84 -2.23 -12.42
N ILE A 190 -7.93 -1.88 -13.70
CA ILE A 190 -6.77 -1.74 -14.59
C ILE A 190 -5.85 -0.62 -14.09
N VAL A 191 -6.41 0.54 -13.75
CA VAL A 191 -5.67 1.69 -13.21
C VAL A 191 -4.98 1.32 -11.90
N TRP A 192 -5.68 0.65 -10.98
CA TRP A 192 -5.08 0.20 -9.73
C TRP A 192 -3.93 -0.80 -9.95
N ILE A 193 -4.10 -1.78 -10.83
CA ILE A 193 -3.04 -2.74 -11.19
C ILE A 193 -1.84 -2.02 -11.82
N ALA A 194 -2.08 -1.06 -12.72
CA ALA A 194 -1.02 -0.25 -13.33
C ALA A 194 -0.24 0.55 -12.28
N LEU A 195 -0.93 1.19 -11.32
CA LEU A 195 -0.31 1.90 -10.21
C LEU A 195 0.46 0.95 -9.27
N ALA A 196 -0.05 -0.26 -9.02
CA ALA A 196 0.66 -1.27 -8.25
C ALA A 196 1.95 -1.73 -8.97
N MET A 197 1.92 -1.92 -10.28
CA MET A 197 3.11 -2.23 -11.08
C MET A 197 4.11 -1.07 -11.08
N ALA A 198 3.65 0.17 -11.25
CA ALA A 198 4.48 1.36 -11.17
C ALA A 198 5.14 1.49 -9.79
N MET A 199 4.39 1.28 -8.70
CA MET A 199 4.90 1.28 -7.34
C MET A 199 5.89 0.14 -7.09
N ALA A 200 5.64 -1.05 -7.66
CA ALA A 200 6.58 -2.17 -7.58
C ALA A 200 7.90 -1.89 -8.31
N PHE A 201 7.83 -1.23 -9.47
CA PHE A 201 9.00 -0.76 -10.19
C PHE A 201 9.74 0.31 -9.38
N LEU A 202 9.02 1.34 -8.89
CA LEU A 202 9.57 2.42 -8.08
C LEU A 202 10.33 1.87 -6.86
N THR A 203 9.71 0.97 -6.11
CA THR A 203 10.28 0.42 -4.86
C THR A 203 11.42 -0.57 -5.09
N ARG A 204 11.41 -1.35 -6.18
CA ARG A 204 12.41 -2.42 -6.41
C ARG A 204 13.55 -2.03 -7.35
N ARG A 205 13.27 -1.19 -8.34
CA ARG A 205 14.20 -0.93 -9.46
C ARG A 205 14.83 0.45 -9.42
N THR A 206 14.40 1.36 -8.55
CA THR A 206 14.95 2.73 -8.49
C THR A 206 15.85 2.98 -7.28
N VAL A 207 16.68 4.02 -7.38
CA VAL A 207 17.47 4.54 -6.25
C VAL A 207 16.54 5.02 -5.13
N PHE A 208 15.43 5.68 -5.48
CA PHE A 208 14.44 6.15 -4.51
C PHE A 208 13.90 5.00 -3.65
N GLY A 209 13.51 3.88 -4.26
CA GLY A 209 13.08 2.69 -3.53
C GLY A 209 14.12 2.20 -2.51
N ARG A 210 15.40 2.10 -2.92
CA ARG A 210 16.49 1.72 -2.00
C ARG A 210 16.64 2.69 -0.83
N ARG A 211 16.51 4.00 -1.08
CA ARG A 211 16.56 5.04 -0.03
C ARG A 211 15.39 4.90 0.95
N VAL A 212 14.18 4.61 0.46
CA VAL A 212 12.99 4.38 1.30
C VAL A 212 13.19 3.18 2.24
N TYR A 213 13.66 2.04 1.73
CA TYR A 213 13.93 0.86 2.56
C TYR A 213 15.08 1.08 3.56
N ALA A 214 16.12 1.80 3.17
CA ALA A 214 17.22 2.15 4.07
C ALA A 214 16.72 3.03 5.21
N LEU A 215 15.94 4.07 4.89
CA LEU A 215 15.37 5.01 5.83
C LEU A 215 14.51 4.30 6.89
N GLY A 216 13.64 3.38 6.47
CA GLY A 216 12.81 2.62 7.40
C GLY A 216 13.54 1.54 8.20
N SER A 217 14.77 1.19 7.83
CA SER A 217 15.57 0.21 8.59
C SER A 217 16.31 0.87 9.76
N SER A 218 16.93 2.02 9.52
CA SER A 218 17.46 2.93 10.53
C SER A 218 17.70 4.29 9.89
N LYS A 219 17.13 5.34 10.49
CA LYS A 219 17.28 6.71 10.01
C LYS A 219 18.73 7.18 10.15
N GLU A 220 19.38 6.81 11.24
CA GLU A 220 20.76 7.16 11.59
C GLU A 220 21.74 6.49 10.63
N ALA A 221 21.59 5.19 10.38
CA ALA A 221 22.44 4.45 9.44
C ALA A 221 22.24 4.93 8.00
N ALA A 222 21.01 5.25 7.60
CA ALA A 222 20.73 5.82 6.29
C ALA A 222 21.41 7.18 6.12
N HIS A 223 21.38 8.03 7.16
CA HIS A 223 22.05 9.33 7.14
C HIS A 223 23.58 9.18 7.04
N ALA A 224 24.18 8.30 7.85
CA ALA A 224 25.61 7.99 7.78
C ALA A 224 26.04 7.43 6.41
N ALA A 225 25.16 6.70 5.74
CA ALA A 225 25.37 6.19 4.38
C ALA A 225 25.09 7.22 3.25
N GLY A 226 24.90 8.50 3.59
CA GLY A 226 24.70 9.59 2.62
C GLY A 226 23.31 9.63 1.97
N VAL A 227 22.31 8.95 2.52
CA VAL A 227 20.92 9.05 2.04
C VAL A 227 20.37 10.44 2.41
N PRO A 228 19.78 11.18 1.46
CA PRO A 228 19.10 12.45 1.76
C PRO A 228 17.77 12.18 2.46
N VAL A 229 17.83 11.89 3.77
CA VAL A 229 16.70 11.44 4.60
C VAL A 229 15.50 12.38 4.47
N ARG A 230 15.72 13.69 4.65
CA ARG A 230 14.63 14.68 4.64
C ARG A 230 13.92 14.76 3.28
N ALA A 231 14.68 14.86 2.20
CA ALA A 231 14.13 14.93 0.85
C ALA A 231 13.41 13.62 0.48
N THR A 232 13.96 12.47 0.89
CA THR A 232 13.33 11.16 0.66
C THR A 232 11.99 11.07 1.39
N MET A 233 11.93 11.53 2.65
CA MET A 233 10.71 11.53 3.45
C MET A 233 9.64 12.46 2.86
N ILE A 234 9.98 13.69 2.47
CA ILE A 234 9.01 14.57 1.76
C ILE A 234 8.47 13.88 0.50
N THR A 235 9.36 13.33 -0.33
CA THR A 235 8.96 12.69 -1.59
C THR A 235 7.99 11.52 -1.35
N VAL A 236 8.18 10.75 -0.27
CA VAL A 236 7.26 9.68 0.14
C VAL A 236 5.86 10.23 0.40
N TYR A 237 5.73 11.28 1.22
CA TYR A 237 4.43 11.87 1.55
C TYR A 237 3.78 12.56 0.34
N VAL A 238 4.56 13.15 -0.57
CA VAL A 238 4.02 13.75 -1.81
C VAL A 238 3.44 12.68 -2.72
N ILE A 239 4.17 11.60 -2.98
CA ILE A 239 3.68 10.49 -3.82
C ILE A 239 2.43 9.87 -3.18
N ALA A 240 2.46 9.64 -1.86
CA ALA A 240 1.31 9.12 -1.15
C ALA A 240 0.10 10.07 -1.25
N GLY A 241 0.29 11.37 -1.02
CA GLY A 241 -0.75 12.38 -1.16
C GLY A 241 -1.36 12.44 -2.56
N VAL A 242 -0.54 12.37 -3.61
CA VAL A 242 -1.03 12.31 -5.01
C VAL A 242 -1.91 11.07 -5.23
N LEU A 243 -1.50 9.90 -4.76
CA LEU A 243 -2.29 8.67 -4.88
C LEU A 243 -3.61 8.75 -4.11
N VAL A 244 -3.58 9.28 -2.89
CA VAL A 244 -4.77 9.46 -2.04
C VAL A 244 -5.74 10.47 -2.66
N GLY A 245 -5.24 11.60 -3.16
CA GLY A 245 -6.06 12.60 -3.84
C GLY A 245 -6.73 12.02 -5.08
N PHE A 246 -5.98 11.30 -5.90
CA PHE A 246 -6.52 10.60 -7.07
C PHE A 246 -7.56 9.53 -6.69
N ALA A 247 -7.31 8.75 -5.64
CA ALA A 247 -8.29 7.79 -5.13
C ALA A 247 -9.58 8.47 -4.65
N GLY A 248 -9.47 9.65 -4.03
CA GLY A 248 -10.61 10.48 -3.62
C GLY A 248 -11.49 10.91 -4.79
N PHE A 249 -10.88 11.37 -5.89
CA PHE A 249 -11.61 11.63 -7.13
C PHE A 249 -12.30 10.37 -7.67
N LEU A 250 -11.57 9.24 -7.75
CA LEU A 250 -12.14 7.99 -8.25
C LEU A 250 -13.30 7.47 -7.40
N LEU A 251 -13.25 7.71 -6.08
CA LEU A 251 -14.36 7.39 -5.17
C LEU A 251 -15.61 8.19 -5.52
N ALA A 252 -15.48 9.52 -5.64
CA ALA A 252 -16.59 10.39 -6.00
C ALA A 252 -17.15 10.06 -7.40
N ALA A 253 -16.26 9.82 -8.36
CA ALA A 253 -16.61 9.44 -9.73
C ALA A 253 -17.36 8.10 -9.78
N ARG A 254 -16.92 7.09 -9.01
CA ARG A 254 -17.57 5.78 -8.92
C ARG A 254 -18.98 5.88 -8.36
N ILE A 255 -19.17 6.66 -7.30
CA ILE A 255 -20.47 6.83 -6.65
C ILE A 255 -21.38 7.72 -7.52
N GLY A 256 -20.80 8.62 -8.30
CA GLY A 256 -21.53 9.68 -9.01
C GLY A 256 -21.96 10.82 -8.09
N ALA A 257 -21.40 10.87 -6.88
CA ALA A 257 -21.58 11.94 -5.89
C ALA A 257 -20.39 11.92 -4.93
N ALA A 258 -19.98 13.09 -4.44
CA ALA A 258 -19.01 13.21 -3.36
C ALA A 258 -19.77 13.44 -2.04
N THR A 259 -19.73 12.44 -1.14
CA THR A 259 -20.39 12.53 0.16
C THR A 259 -19.42 13.06 1.23
N PRO A 260 -19.91 13.75 2.28
CA PRO A 260 -19.05 14.22 3.38
C PRO A 260 -18.36 13.09 4.16
N THR A 261 -18.94 11.90 4.12
CA THR A 261 -18.42 10.64 4.70
C THR A 261 -17.54 9.85 3.72
N GLY A 262 -17.25 10.42 2.54
CA GLY A 262 -16.36 9.80 1.56
C GLY A 262 -14.97 9.60 2.15
N GLY A 263 -14.47 8.36 2.10
CA GLY A 263 -13.16 8.00 2.65
C GLY A 263 -13.14 7.68 4.14
N ASP A 264 -14.29 7.61 4.81
CA ASP A 264 -14.36 7.12 6.20
C ASP A 264 -13.69 5.76 6.36
N ASN A 265 -12.92 5.61 7.43
CA ASN A 265 -12.17 4.41 7.79
C ASN A 265 -11.10 3.99 6.78
N TYR A 266 -10.82 4.74 5.71
CA TYR A 266 -9.78 4.37 4.75
C TYR A 266 -8.39 4.34 5.39
N GLU A 267 -8.15 5.16 6.41
CA GLU A 267 -6.96 5.09 7.25
C GLU A 267 -6.84 3.75 8.00
N ILE A 268 -7.92 3.27 8.59
CA ILE A 268 -7.99 1.99 9.31
C ILE A 268 -7.81 0.83 8.32
N ASP A 269 -8.57 0.83 7.22
CA ASP A 269 -8.61 -0.22 6.21
C ASP A 269 -7.29 -0.36 5.45
N SER A 270 -6.66 0.76 5.09
CA SER A 270 -5.37 0.75 4.40
C SER A 270 -4.23 0.25 5.29
N ILE A 271 -4.21 0.62 6.58
CA ILE A 271 -3.27 0.07 7.55
C ILE A 271 -3.47 -1.44 7.68
N ALA A 272 -4.72 -1.89 7.85
CA ALA A 272 -5.06 -3.30 7.94
C ALA A 272 -4.55 -4.09 6.73
N ALA A 273 -4.82 -3.60 5.52
CA ALA A 273 -4.41 -4.23 4.28
C ALA A 273 -2.88 -4.31 4.13
N VAL A 274 -2.15 -3.24 4.48
CA VAL A 274 -0.68 -3.21 4.45
C VAL A 274 -0.07 -4.23 5.44
N VAL A 275 -0.64 -4.34 6.64
CA VAL A 275 -0.16 -5.25 7.68
C VAL A 275 -0.51 -6.71 7.36
N ILE A 276 -1.72 -7.00 6.91
CA ILE A 276 -2.12 -8.34 6.43
C ILE A 276 -1.21 -8.76 5.27
N GLY A 277 -0.86 -7.81 4.40
CA GLY A 277 0.10 -8.00 3.30
C GLY A 277 1.55 -8.25 3.73
N GLY A 278 1.86 -8.12 5.02
CA GLY A 278 3.15 -8.48 5.61
C GLY A 278 4.20 -7.37 5.62
N ALA A 279 3.78 -6.11 5.42
CA ALA A 279 4.67 -4.98 5.68
C ALA A 279 4.83 -4.74 7.19
N SER A 280 5.98 -4.22 7.59
CA SER A 280 6.27 -3.93 8.99
C SER A 280 5.90 -2.49 9.33
N LEU A 281 5.08 -2.28 10.36
CA LEU A 281 4.76 -0.95 10.89
C LEU A 281 6.00 -0.20 11.42
N VAL A 282 7.06 -0.93 11.77
CA VAL A 282 8.33 -0.36 12.22
C VAL A 282 9.17 0.18 11.04
N GLY A 283 8.81 -0.16 9.80
CA GLY A 283 9.52 0.26 8.59
C GLY A 283 10.53 -0.75 8.06
N GLY A 284 11.07 -0.43 6.88
CA GLY A 284 12.18 -1.14 6.24
C GLY A 284 11.85 -2.54 5.68
N ARG A 285 10.62 -3.03 5.83
CA ARG A 285 10.19 -4.34 5.31
C ARG A 285 8.77 -4.31 4.75
N GLY A 286 8.59 -4.92 3.59
CA GLY A 286 7.32 -5.07 2.92
C GLY A 286 7.49 -5.19 1.41
N ARG A 287 6.47 -5.67 0.70
CA ARG A 287 6.46 -5.75 -0.78
C ARG A 287 5.13 -5.23 -1.28
N VAL A 288 5.16 -4.53 -2.43
CA VAL A 288 3.94 -4.04 -3.09
C VAL A 288 2.95 -5.17 -3.38
N LEU A 289 3.44 -6.34 -3.81
CA LEU A 289 2.59 -7.53 -4.00
C LEU A 289 1.87 -7.94 -2.70
N GLY A 290 2.53 -7.81 -1.55
CA GLY A 290 1.91 -8.07 -0.25
C GLY A 290 0.78 -7.09 0.04
N ALA A 291 1.00 -5.78 -0.13
CA ALA A 291 -0.03 -4.75 0.05
C ALA A 291 -1.22 -4.93 -0.92
N PHE A 292 -0.94 -5.31 -2.17
CA PHE A 292 -1.95 -5.62 -3.17
C PHE A 292 -2.81 -6.83 -2.75
N LEU A 293 -2.18 -7.94 -2.36
CA LEU A 293 -2.88 -9.13 -1.87
C LEU A 293 -3.64 -8.86 -0.56
N GLY A 294 -3.06 -8.06 0.34
CA GLY A 294 -3.71 -7.62 1.58
C GLY A 294 -4.97 -6.80 1.34
N THR A 295 -4.96 -5.93 0.32
CA THR A 295 -6.15 -5.20 -0.13
C THR A 295 -7.23 -6.17 -0.64
N LEU A 296 -6.84 -7.17 -1.44
CA LEU A 296 -7.79 -8.18 -1.93
C LEU A 296 -8.39 -9.01 -0.80
N ILE A 297 -7.57 -9.45 0.16
CA ILE A 297 -8.06 -10.18 1.35
C ILE A 297 -9.08 -9.33 2.09
N PHE A 298 -8.73 -8.07 2.41
CA PHE A 298 -9.61 -7.16 3.11
C PHE A 298 -10.92 -6.91 2.34
N GLY A 299 -10.82 -6.73 1.02
CA GLY A 299 -11.95 -6.54 0.12
C GLY A 299 -12.90 -7.73 0.08
N VAL A 300 -12.36 -8.95 -0.05
CA VAL A 300 -13.15 -10.18 -0.07
C VAL A 300 -13.87 -10.37 1.27
N ILE A 301 -13.19 -10.15 2.40
CA ILE A 301 -13.81 -10.21 3.74
C ILE A 301 -14.96 -9.20 3.82
N SER A 302 -14.71 -7.95 3.46
CA SER A 302 -15.72 -6.88 3.54
C SER A 302 -16.93 -7.18 2.65
N ASN A 303 -16.68 -7.65 1.43
CA ASN A 303 -17.73 -8.04 0.49
C ASN A 303 -18.53 -9.23 0.99
N LEU A 304 -17.88 -10.23 1.60
CA LEU A 304 -18.57 -11.38 2.17
C LEU A 304 -19.47 -11.00 3.35
N LEU A 305 -19.02 -10.11 4.24
CA LEU A 305 -19.85 -9.60 5.34
C LEU A 305 -21.11 -8.88 4.80
N VAL A 306 -20.98 -8.15 3.69
CA VAL A 306 -22.13 -7.52 3.01
C VAL A 306 -23.07 -8.57 2.43
N LEU A 307 -22.56 -9.60 1.74
CA LEU A 307 -23.38 -10.69 1.19
C LEU A 307 -24.09 -11.52 2.27
N LEU A 308 -23.48 -11.63 3.45
CA LEU A 308 -24.05 -12.26 4.63
C LEU A 308 -25.03 -11.35 5.41
N ASN A 309 -25.31 -10.15 4.91
CA ASN A 309 -26.18 -9.15 5.54
C ASN A 309 -25.76 -8.78 6.97
N VAL A 310 -24.46 -8.80 7.27
CA VAL A 310 -23.94 -8.33 8.55
C VAL A 310 -24.10 -6.81 8.63
N SER A 311 -24.61 -6.30 9.74
CA SER A 311 -24.83 -4.85 9.91
C SER A 311 -23.53 -4.06 9.80
N THR A 312 -23.60 -2.83 9.28
CA THR A 312 -22.42 -1.96 9.13
C THR A 312 -21.69 -1.71 10.45
N PHE A 313 -22.43 -1.59 11.56
CA PHE A 313 -21.85 -1.47 12.90
C PHE A 313 -20.99 -2.68 13.30
N LEU A 314 -21.45 -3.89 12.99
CA LEU A 314 -20.67 -5.11 13.26
C LEU A 314 -19.51 -5.26 12.27
N GLN A 315 -19.65 -4.78 11.04
CA GLN A 315 -18.54 -4.71 10.09
C GLN A 315 -17.41 -3.82 10.63
N ASP A 316 -17.71 -2.66 11.22
CA ASP A 316 -16.71 -1.77 11.83
C ASP A 316 -16.03 -2.41 13.05
N ALA A 317 -16.81 -3.08 13.91
CA ALA A 317 -16.24 -3.86 15.01
C ALA A 317 -15.29 -4.96 14.50
N PHE A 318 -15.67 -5.65 13.43
CA PHE A 318 -14.85 -6.67 12.79
C PHE A 318 -13.56 -6.08 12.19
N ARG A 319 -13.62 -4.92 11.53
CA ARG A 319 -12.45 -4.20 11.01
C ARG A 319 -11.44 -3.91 12.12
N GLY A 320 -11.90 -3.38 13.25
CA GLY A 320 -11.06 -3.14 14.42
C GLY A 320 -10.42 -4.43 14.97
N ALA A 321 -11.22 -5.49 15.12
CA ALA A 321 -10.73 -6.79 15.58
C ALA A 321 -9.67 -7.39 14.64
N LEU A 322 -9.87 -7.24 13.32
CA LEU A 322 -8.95 -7.73 12.29
C LEU A 322 -7.60 -7.02 12.33
N ILE A 323 -7.54 -5.73 12.64
CA ILE A 323 -6.27 -5.02 12.87
C ILE A 323 -5.55 -5.54 14.10
N ILE A 324 -6.26 -5.67 15.23
CA ILE A 324 -5.68 -6.20 16.47
C ILE A 324 -5.09 -7.59 16.19
N PHE A 325 -5.86 -8.45 15.53
CA PHE A 325 -5.42 -9.78 15.14
C PHE A 325 -4.19 -9.75 14.23
N ALA A 326 -4.21 -8.94 13.17
CA ALA A 326 -3.08 -8.79 12.25
C ALA A 326 -1.82 -8.30 12.98
N MET A 327 -1.96 -7.37 13.92
CA MET A 327 -0.86 -6.82 14.70
C MET A 327 -0.28 -7.84 15.70
N VAL A 328 -1.12 -8.61 16.37
CA VAL A 328 -0.68 -9.70 17.27
C VAL A 328 0.08 -10.76 16.49
N LEU A 329 -0.46 -11.22 15.36
CA LEU A 329 0.22 -12.19 14.49
C LEU A 329 1.58 -11.66 14.03
N THR A 330 1.62 -10.41 13.58
CA THR A 330 2.84 -9.74 13.14
C THR A 330 3.89 -9.71 14.25
N THR A 331 3.49 -9.35 15.48
CA THR A 331 4.38 -9.32 16.65
C THR A 331 4.92 -10.70 17.01
N VAL A 332 4.05 -11.72 17.06
CA VAL A 332 4.46 -13.10 17.36
C VAL A 332 5.44 -13.63 16.31
N GLN A 333 5.18 -13.37 15.03
CA GLN A 333 6.06 -13.76 13.93
C GLN A 333 7.44 -13.08 14.02
N PHE A 334 7.49 -11.79 14.36
CA PHE A 334 8.75 -11.07 14.54
C PHE A 334 9.56 -11.58 15.73
N THR A 335 8.91 -11.86 16.87
CA THR A 335 9.58 -12.38 18.07
C THR A 335 10.17 -13.77 17.83
N ARG A 336 9.47 -14.66 17.12
CA ARG A 336 9.98 -15.99 16.77
C ARG A 336 11.23 -15.92 15.87
N ARG A 337 11.25 -15.01 14.89
CA ARG A 337 12.40 -14.83 13.99
C ARG A 337 13.63 -14.24 14.69
N ARG A 338 13.45 -13.36 15.67
CA ARG A 338 14.56 -12.83 16.50
C ARG A 338 15.21 -13.95 17.32
N ARG A 339 14.43 -14.80 17.98
CA ARG A 339 14.93 -15.94 18.78
C ARG A 339 15.73 -16.96 17.95
N GLN A 340 15.36 -17.18 16.69
CA GLN A 340 16.08 -18.09 15.80
C GLN A 340 17.45 -17.54 15.35
N ARG A 341 17.62 -16.21 15.26
CA ARG A 341 18.91 -15.60 14.92
C ARG A 341 19.90 -15.64 16.09
N THR A 342 19.43 -15.44 17.31
CA THR A 342 20.26 -15.52 18.52
C THR A 342 20.62 -16.95 18.92
N ALA A 343 19.90 -17.96 18.41
CA ALA A 343 20.21 -19.38 18.63
C ALA A 343 21.21 -19.97 17.62
N HIS A 344 21.65 -19.17 16.64
CA HIS A 344 22.64 -19.54 15.61
C HIS A 344 23.85 -18.60 15.60
N SER A 345 23.95 -17.71 16.58
CA SER A 345 25.11 -16.86 16.89
C SER A 345 25.76 -17.36 18.16
#